data_AF-A0A258MTE9-F1
#
_entry.id   AF-A0A258MTE9-F1
#
_cell.length_a   1.000
_cell.length_b   1.000
_cell.length_c   1.000
_cell.angle_alpha   90.00
_cell.angle_beta   90.00
_cell.angle_gamma   90.00
#
_symmetry.space_group_name_H-M   'P 1'
#
loop_
_entity.id
_entity.type
_entity.pdbx_description
1 polymer ?
#
loop_
_entity_poly.entity_id
_entity_poly.type
_entity_poly.pdbx_seq_one_letter_code
_entity_poly.pdbx_strand_id
1 'polypeptide(L)' 'MRRIVDIYRKDQRDRVLWTYIVSLGGDGSHPSLEDFKEEALTLAGIDGRGSLDNLDAYVHLEILK' A
#
# COMPACT_ATOMS: atom_id res chain seq x y z
N MET A 1 11.47 -4.53 6.79
CA MET A 1 10.23 -5.33 6.61
C MET A 1 9.62 -5.10 5.24
N ARG A 2 9.04 -6.12 4.61
CA ARG A 2 8.34 -6.00 3.32
C ARG A 2 6.90 -6.48 3.45
N ARG A 3 5.96 -5.76 2.86
CA ARG A 3 4.54 -6.11 2.87
C ARG A 3 3.93 -5.92 1.49
N ILE A 4 2.93 -6.75 1.19
CA ILE A 4 2.07 -6.57 0.02
C ILE A 4 0.99 -5.58 0.41
N VAL A 5 0.78 -4.57 -0.42
CA VAL A 5 -0.26 -3.56 -0.21
C VAL A 5 -1.13 -3.47 -1.45
N ASP A 6 -2.39 -3.85 -1.30
CA ASP A 6 -3.39 -3.72 -2.36
C ASP A 6 -4.00 -2.33 -2.34
N ILE A 7 -4.15 -1.74 -3.52
CA ILE A 7 -4.83 -0.49 -3.77
C ILE A 7 -6.18 -0.79 -4.39
N TYR A 8 -7.23 -0.15 -3.89
CA TYR A 8 -8.58 -0.24 -4.43
C TYR A 8 -9.24 1.14 -4.41
N ARG A 9 -10.33 1.29 -5.15
CA ARG A 9 -11.14 2.51 -5.07
C ARG A 9 -12.06 2.42 -3.86
N LYS A 10 -12.27 3.53 -3.15
CA LYS A 10 -13.13 3.57 -1.95
C LYS A 10 -14.56 3.11 -2.22
N ASP A 11 -15.07 3.35 -3.43
CA ASP A 11 -16.40 2.94 -3.90
C ASP A 11 -16.45 1.51 -4.47
N GLN A 12 -15.31 0.85 -4.65
CA GLN A 12 -15.17 -0.50 -5.24
C GLN A 12 -14.16 -1.33 -4.47
N ARG A 13 -14.37 -1.48 -3.15
CA ARG A 13 -13.44 -2.18 -2.24
C ARG A 13 -13.28 -3.68 -2.53
N ASP A 14 -14.21 -4.27 -3.27
CA ASP A 14 -14.17 -5.67 -3.72
C ASP A 14 -13.19 -5.89 -4.89
N ARG A 15 -12.66 -4.83 -5.49
CA ARG A 15 -11.79 -4.89 -6.68
C ARG A 15 -10.44 -4.26 -6.41
N VAL A 16 -9.42 -5.11 -6.37
CA VAL A 16 -8.02 -4.65 -6.35
C VAL A 16 -7.69 -4.00 -7.70
N LEU A 17 -7.29 -2.74 -7.63
CA LEU A 17 -6.86 -1.94 -8.78
C LEU A 17 -5.39 -2.22 -9.10
N TRP A 18 -4.56 -2.32 -8.06
CA TRP A 18 -3.13 -2.58 -8.18
C TRP A 18 -2.56 -3.12 -6.88
N THR A 19 -1.41 -3.77 -6.94
CA THR A 19 -0.70 -4.31 -5.77
C THR A 19 0.75 -3.84 -5.77
N TYR A 20 1.20 -3.27 -4.66
CA TYR A 20 2.59 -2.88 -4.42
C TYR A 20 3.28 -3.82 -3.44
N ILE A 21 4.57 -4.02 -3.63
CA ILE A 21 5.45 -4.58 -2.59
C ILE A 21 6.19 -3.41 -1.95
N VAL A 22 5.77 -3.03 -0.74
CA VAL A 22 6.35 -1.90 -0.01
C VAL A 22 7.40 -2.40 0.98
N SER A 23 8.56 -1.74 0.99
CA SER A 23 9.70 -2.10 1.83
C SER A 23 10.05 -0.95 2.77
N LEU A 24 9.77 -1.10 4.07
CA LEU A 24 10.06 -0.10 5.12
C LEU A 24 10.86 -0.75 6.27
N GLY A 25 11.63 0.03 7.04
CA GLY A 25 12.37 -0.48 8.21
C GLY A 25 13.70 -1.16 7.88
N GLY A 26 14.50 -0.55 7.00
CA GLY A 26 15.91 -0.94 6.77
C GLY A 26 16.90 -0.35 7.77
N ASP A 27 16.43 0.57 8.62
CA ASP A 27 17.19 1.39 9.57
C ASP A 27 16.99 0.96 11.05
N GLY A 28 16.37 -0.20 11.28
CA GLY A 28 16.02 -0.66 12.62
C GLY A 28 14.67 -0.13 13.14
N SER A 29 13.93 0.64 12.35
CA SER A 29 12.55 1.04 12.68
C SER A 29 11.57 -0.14 12.55
N HIS A 30 10.50 -0.09 13.35
CA HIS A 30 9.38 -1.02 13.32
C HIS A 30 8.14 -0.32 12.74
N PRO A 31 8.04 -0.16 11.41
CA PRO A 31 6.95 0.56 10.77
C PRO A 31 5.60 -0.10 11.10
N SER A 32 4.62 0.75 11.40
CA SER A 32 3.22 0.40 11.58
C SER A 32 2.58 0.01 10.25
N LEU A 33 1.37 -0.58 10.29
CA LEU A 33 0.61 -0.85 9.06
C LEU A 33 0.28 0.42 8.28
N GLU A 34 0.09 1.55 8.96
CA GLU A 34 -0.30 2.80 8.31
C GLU A 34 0.83 3.36 7.46
N ASP A 35 2.09 3.24 7.91
CA ASP A 35 3.26 3.65 7.14
C ASP A 35 3.33 2.92 5.79
N PHE A 36 2.97 1.63 5.74
CA PHE A 36 2.92 0.87 4.49
C PHE A 36 1.80 1.33 3.57
N LYS A 37 0.64 1.75 4.12
CA LYS A 37 -0.47 2.28 3.31
C LYS A 37 -0.13 3.63 2.72
N GLU A 38 0.44 4.53 3.52
CA GLU A 38 0.81 5.87 3.06
C GLU A 38 1.82 5.79 1.92
N GLU A 39 2.84 4.93 2.05
CA GLU A 39 3.82 4.71 0.99
C GLU A 39 3.16 4.13 -0.27
N ALA A 40 2.30 3.11 -0.13
CA ALA A 40 1.61 2.52 -1.27
C ALA A 40 0.65 3.50 -1.97
N LEU A 41 -0.07 4.33 -1.23
CA LEU A 41 -0.94 5.37 -1.78
C LEU A 41 -0.12 6.44 -2.49
N THR A 42 1.01 6.86 -1.90
CA THR A 42 1.93 7.82 -2.54
C THR A 42 2.44 7.27 -3.89
N LEU A 43 2.87 6.02 -3.92
CA LEU A 43 3.27 5.33 -5.17
C LEU A 43 2.11 5.29 -6.18
N ALA A 44 0.90 4.96 -5.73
CA ALA A 44 -0.29 4.95 -6.58
C ALA A 44 -0.60 6.33 -7.19
N GLY A 45 -0.38 7.40 -6.43
CA GLY A 45 -0.53 8.77 -6.91
C GLY A 45 0.52 9.15 -7.96
N ILE A 46 1.79 8.79 -7.72
CA ILE A 46 2.91 9.01 -8.66
C ILE A 46 2.68 8.25 -9.98
N ASP A 47 2.22 7.00 -9.88
CA ASP A 47 1.94 6.13 -11.04
C ASP A 47 0.63 6.50 -11.77
N GLY A 48 -0.13 7.48 -11.30
CA GLY A 48 -1.38 7.90 -11.91
C GLY A 48 -2.51 6.87 -11.82
N ARG A 49 -2.52 6.03 -10.78
CA ARG A 49 -3.54 4.98 -10.58
C ARG A 49 -4.91 5.54 -10.20
N GLY A 50 -4.96 6.78 -9.71
CA GLY A 50 -6.18 7.49 -9.35
C GLY A 50 -5.89 8.67 -8.44
N SER A 51 -6.93 9.47 -8.13
CA SER A 51 -6.82 10.49 -7.09
C SER A 51 -6.71 9.83 -5.72
N LEU A 52 -5.78 10.26 -4.88
CA LEU A 52 -5.61 9.78 -3.51
C LEU A 52 -6.90 9.89 -2.69
N ASP A 53 -7.73 10.89 -2.97
CA ASP A 53 -9.03 11.08 -2.31
C ASP A 53 -10.00 9.92 -2.59
N ASN A 54 -9.81 9.20 -3.70
CA ASN A 54 -10.66 8.10 -4.14
C ASN A 54 -10.02 6.72 -3.95
N LEU A 55 -8.76 6.66 -3.53
CA LEU A 55 -8.02 5.41 -3.33
C LEU A 55 -7.93 5.07 -1.84
N ASP A 56 -7.86 3.78 -1.56
CA ASP A 56 -7.64 3.24 -0.22
C ASP A 56 -6.77 1.98 -0.35
N ALA A 57 -6.18 1.56 0.76
CA ALA A 57 -5.11 0.57 0.77
C ALA A 57 -5.29 -0.49 1.87
N TYR A 58 -5.00 -1.74 1.51
CA TYR A 58 -5.03 -2.88 2.43
C TYR A 58 -3.67 -3.55 2.48
N VAL A 59 -3.13 -3.68 3.69
CA VAL A 59 -1.80 -4.24 3.94
C VAL A 59 -1.93 -5.69 4.35
N HIS A 60 -1.31 -6.58 3.58
CA HIS A 60 -1.18 -7.99 3.92
C HIS A 60 0.00 -8.21 4.86
N LEU A 61 -0.12 -9.22 5.72
CA LEU A 61 0.83 -9.41 6.81
C LEU A 61 2.23 -9.87 6.37
N GLU A 62 2.45 -10.38 5.16
CA GLU A 62 3.77 -10.96 4.84
C GLU A 62 4.07 -11.17 3.35
N ILE A 63 5.35 -10.95 3.01
CA ILE A 63 6.06 -11.70 1.97
C ILE A 63 7.07 -12.56 2.71
N LEU A 64 6.73 -13.82 2.97
CA LEU A 64 7.68 -14.78 3.53
C LEU A 64 8.81 -15.02 2.51
N LYS A 65 10.05 -14.94 2.98
CA LYS A 65 11.25 -15.34 2.23
C LYS A 65 11.42 -16.84 2.28
#